data_AF-A0A9X8VKZ4-F1
#
_entry.id   AF-A0A9X8VKZ4-F1
#
_cell.length_a   1.000
_cell.length_b   1.000
_cell.length_c   1.000
_cell.angle_alpha   90.00
_cell.angle_beta   90.00
_cell.angle_gamma   90.00
#
_symmetry.space_group_name_H-M   'P 1'
#
loop_
_entity.id
_entity.type
_entity.pdbx_description
1 polymer ?
#
loop_
_entity_poly.entity_id
_entity_poly.type
_entity_poly.pdbx_seq_one_letter_code
_entity_poly.pdbx_strand_id
1 'polypeptide(L)' 'SEAFINTLRGFDRQALHATMLRLYHPISGIQMEWHAPLPQDMVDLINALKADTEEFKDQMDW' A
#
# COMPACT_ATOMS: atom_id res chain seq x y z
N SER A 1 9.32 13.99 9.16
CA SER A 1 8.65 13.98 10.48
C SER A 1 9.08 12.82 11.41
N GLU A 2 9.12 12.98 12.75
CA GLU A 2 9.41 11.89 13.72
C GLU A 2 8.39 10.74 13.60
N ALA A 3 7.12 11.07 13.37
CA ALA A 3 6.04 10.11 13.15
C ALA A 3 6.26 9.25 11.89
N PHE A 4 6.80 9.86 10.82
CA PHE A 4 7.15 9.15 9.59
C PHE A 4 8.29 8.15 9.81
N ILE A 5 9.35 8.56 10.51
CA ILE A 5 10.50 7.68 10.83
C ILE A 5 10.06 6.48 11.66
N ASN A 6 9.18 6.69 12.64
CA ASN A 6 8.64 5.60 13.47
C ASN A 6 7.78 4.63 12.65
N THR A 7 6.96 5.13 11.73
CA THR A 7 6.14 4.29 10.84
C THR A 7 7.01 3.45 9.90
N LEU A 8 8.06 4.06 9.33
CA LEU A 8 8.99 3.36 8.43
C LEU A 8 9.77 2.25 9.17
N ARG A 9 10.22 2.52 10.40
CA ARG A 9 10.94 1.53 11.23
C ARG A 9 10.05 0.40 11.73
N GLY A 10 8.76 0.68 11.93
CA GLY A 10 7.77 -0.31 12.35
C GLY A 10 7.27 -1.21 11.21
N PHE A 11 7.58 -0.89 9.95
CA PHE A 11 7.17 -1.68 8.79
C PHE A 11 8.23 -2.74 8.47
N ASP A 12 8.07 -3.94 9.01
CA ASP A 12 9.08 -5.01 9.04
C ASP A 12 8.99 -6.04 7.89
N ARG A 13 8.09 -5.81 6.93
CA ARG A 13 7.86 -6.69 5.78
C ARG A 13 7.95 -5.93 4.46
N GLN A 14 7.90 -6.66 3.35
CA GLN A 14 7.84 -6.04 2.03
C GLN A 14 6.53 -5.27 1.85
N ALA A 15 6.61 -4.06 1.28
CA ALA A 15 5.47 -3.26 0.88
C ALA A 15 4.86 -3.80 -0.45
N LEU A 16 4.55 -5.11 -0.47
CA LEU A 16 3.99 -5.84 -1.60
C LEU A 16 2.66 -6.50 -1.17
N HIS A 17 1.57 -6.22 -1.89
CA HIS A 17 0.24 -6.78 -1.63
C HIS A 17 -0.44 -7.24 -2.92
N ALA A 18 -0.84 -8.51 -2.97
CA ALA A 18 -1.64 -9.05 -4.05
C ALA A 18 -3.11 -8.62 -3.88
N THR A 19 -3.45 -7.46 -4.44
CA THR A 19 -4.78 -6.86 -4.29
C THR A 19 -5.88 -7.60 -5.07
N MET A 20 -5.53 -8.29 -6.17
CA MET A 20 -6.48 -8.90 -7.07
C MET A 20 -6.01 -10.27 -7.56
N LEU A 21 -6.93 -11.22 -7.59
CA LEU A 21 -6.76 -12.53 -8.23
C LEU A 21 -7.86 -12.72 -9.27
N ARG A 22 -7.47 -13.13 -10.48
CA ARG A 22 -8.39 -13.45 -11.57
C ARG A 22 -7.95 -14.73 -12.27
N LEU A 23 -8.89 -15.65 -12.47
CA LEU A 23 -8.67 -16.91 -13.18
C LEU A 23 -9.99 -17.46 -13.76
N TYR A 24 -9.89 -18.44 -14.65
CA TYR A 24 -11.04 -19.25 -15.05
C TYR A 24 -11.26 -20.38 -14.04
N HIS A 25 -12.48 -20.50 -13.52
CA HIS A 25 -12.81 -21.54 -12.55
C HIS A 25 -12.54 -22.93 -13.14
N PRO A 26 -11.79 -23.80 -12.44
CA PRO A 26 -11.25 -25.03 -13.04
C PRO A 26 -12.33 -26.05 -13.43
N ILE A 27 -13.53 -25.94 -12.86
CA ILE A 27 -14.65 -26.86 -13.16
C ILE A 27 -15.65 -26.22 -14.14
N SER A 28 -15.97 -24.93 -13.97
CA SER A 28 -17.05 -24.28 -14.73
C SER A 28 -16.56 -23.46 -15.92
N GLY A 29 -15.26 -23.18 -16.01
CA GLY A 29 -14.67 -22.33 -17.05
C GLY A 29 -15.11 -20.87 -16.99
N ILE A 30 -15.86 -20.46 -15.96
CA ILE A 30 -16.31 -19.07 -15.80
C ILE A 30 -15.15 -18.24 -15.26
N GLN A 31 -14.93 -17.06 -15.85
CA GLN A 31 -13.95 -16.11 -15.32
C GLN A 31 -14.41 -15.55 -13.99
N MET A 32 -13.57 -15.69 -12.97
CA MET A 32 -13.83 -15.22 -11.62
C MET A 32 -12.75 -14.24 -11.18
N GLU A 33 -13.14 -13.35 -10.27
CA GLU A 33 -12.28 -12.30 -9.73
C GLU A 33 -12.52 -12.13 -8.23
N TRP A 34 -11.44 -11.94 -7.49
CA TRP A 34 -11.43 -11.65 -6.07
C TRP A 34 -10.55 -10.45 -5.78
N HIS A 35 -10.91 -9.69 -4.76
CA HIS A 35 -10.13 -8.56 -4.26
C HIS A 35 -9.87 -8.72 -2.77
N ALA A 36 -8.66 -8.37 -2.35
CA ALA A 36 -8.29 -8.28 -0.94
C ALA A 36 -8.07 -6.79 -0.59
N PRO A 37 -8.75 -6.26 0.44
CA PRO A 37 -8.53 -4.87 0.84
C PRO A 37 -7.07 -4.63 1.22
N LEU A 38 -6.62 -3.38 1.07
CA LEU A 38 -5.27 -3.02 1.45
C LEU A 38 -5.09 -3.22 2.97
N PRO A 39 -4.03 -3.92 3.42
CA PRO A 39 -3.73 -4.08 4.83
C PRO A 39 -3.54 -2.73 5.54
N GLN A 40 -3.93 -2.66 6.82
CA GLN A 40 -3.92 -1.42 7.59
C GLN A 40 -2.52 -0.80 7.72
N ASP A 41 -1.50 -1.62 7.92
CA ASP A 41 -0.09 -1.19 8.00
C ASP A 41 0.38 -0.48 6.71
N MET A 42 -0.06 -0.94 5.54
CA MET A 42 0.22 -0.30 4.25
C MET A 42 -0.56 1.00 4.08
N VAL A 43 -1.81 1.05 4.56
CA VAL A 43 -2.60 2.29 4.59
C VAL A 43 -1.87 3.33 5.43
N ASP A 44 -1.39 2.95 6.61
CA ASP A 44 -0.67 3.82 7.53
C ASP A 44 0.65 4.32 6.92
N LEU A 45 1.41 3.41 6.28
CA LEU A 45 2.64 3.76 5.57
C LEU A 45 2.39 4.75 4.42
N ILE A 46 1.38 4.52 3.60
CA ILE A 46 1.02 5.41 2.48
C ILE A 46 0.61 6.79 3.01
N ASN A 47 -0.17 6.83 4.09
CA ASN A 47 -0.60 8.08 4.70
C ASN A 47 0.58 8.87 5.27
N ALA A 48 1.52 8.19 5.94
CA ALA A 48 2.73 8.81 6.47
C ALA A 48 3.62 9.37 5.34
N LEU A 49 3.78 8.64 4.23
CA LEU A 49 4.53 9.11 3.05
C LEU A 49 3.87 10.33 2.40
N LYS A 50 2.54 10.32 2.25
CA LYS A 50 1.80 11.46 1.70
C LYS A 50 1.93 12.70 2.57
N ALA A 51 1.82 12.55 3.88
CA ALA A 51 1.96 13.65 4.83
C ALA A 51 3.37 14.26 4.77
N ASP A 52 4.42 13.43 4.74
CA ASP A 52 5.81 13.89 4.63
C ASP A 52 6.05 14.60 3.29
N THR A 53 5.53 14.05 2.18
CA THR A 53 5.65 14.68 0.84
C THR A 53 4.99 16.06 0.79
N GLU A 54 3.80 16.22 1.36
CA GLU A 54 3.11 17.52 1.39
C GLU A 54 3.80 18.51 2.35
N GLU A 55 4.36 18.04 3.47
CA GLU A 55 5.10 18.88 4.43
C GLU A 55 6.38 19.47 3.81
N PHE A 56 7.05 18.72 2.94
CA PHE A 56 8.31 19.13 2.29
C PHE A 56 8.14 19.55 0.82
N LYS A 57 6.91 19.78 0.37
CA LYS A 57 6.58 20.10 -1.03
C LYS A 57 7.34 21.31 -1.57
N ASP A 58 7.38 22.39 -0.79
CA ASP A 58 8.07 23.63 -1.16
C ASP A 58 9.60 23.48 -1.21
N GLN A 59 10.16 22.41 -0.63
CA GLN A 59 11.59 22.09 -0.68
C GLN A 59 11.94 21.15 -1.84
N MET A 60 10.94 20.57 -2.50
CA MET A 60 11.08 19.67 -3.66
C MET A 60 10.88 20.39 -5.00
N ASP A 61 10.43 21.65 -5.01
CA ASP A 61 10.32 22.47 -6.20
C ASP A 61 11.72 22.95 -6.65
N TRP A 62 12.36 22.18 -7.53
CA TRP A 62 13.49 22.61 -8.36
C TRP A 62 13.01 23.19 -9.69
#